data_AF-A0A1A8XZ03-F1
#
_entry.id   AF-A0A1A8XZ03-F1
#
_cell.length_a   1.000
_cell.length_b   1.000
_cell.length_c   1.000
_cell.angle_alpha   90.00
_cell.angle_beta   90.00
_cell.angle_gamma   90.00
#
_symmetry.space_group_name_H-M   'P 1'
#
loop_
_entity.id
_entity.type
_entity.pdbx_description
1 polymer ?
#
loop_
_entity_poly.entity_id
_entity_poly.type
_entity_poly.pdbx_seq_one_letter_code
_entity_poly.pdbx_strand_id
1 'polypeptide(L)'
;MRAWCTIPHERDFPLPAEVPGMKRRAALIELSREHHGALVLTQRIAKAHDTAAVAHLMDSVPAIFRSELEPHFRIEEASLLPRLAAAGEVEQVRRTLAEHRELRDLAAKIAAGDRSRLKPFGAALNAHIRFEERELFATAESVLPAAFLDHSGQTCDPDPDPTLHEPWCHENP
;
A
#
# COMPACT_ATOMS: atom_id res chain seq x y z
N MET A 1 44.00 -56.56 -25.24
CA MET A 1 44.83 -55.76 -24.32
C MET A 1 43.97 -54.61 -23.82
N ARG A 2 44.10 -54.34 -22.52
CA ARG A 2 43.30 -53.43 -21.67
C ARG A 2 43.24 -52.00 -22.22
N ALA A 3 42.10 -51.33 -22.05
CA ALA A 3 42.01 -50.09 -21.29
C ALA A 3 40.54 -49.72 -21.04
N TRP A 4 40.16 -49.76 -19.77
CA TRP A 4 38.91 -49.23 -19.24
C TRP A 4 39.13 -47.74 -19.01
N CYS A 5 38.21 -46.87 -19.45
CA CYS A 5 38.16 -45.50 -18.96
C CYS A 5 36.82 -45.31 -18.24
N THR A 6 36.94 -45.30 -16.92
CA THR A 6 35.92 -45.06 -15.92
C THR A 6 35.27 -43.71 -16.12
N ILE A 7 33.94 -43.67 -16.29
CA ILE A 7 33.14 -42.47 -16.12
C ILE A 7 32.84 -42.37 -14.62
N PRO A 8 33.27 -41.32 -13.90
CA PRO A 8 32.75 -41.07 -12.56
C PRO A 8 31.35 -40.46 -12.66
N HIS A 9 30.45 -41.11 -11.94
CA HIS A 9 29.11 -40.68 -11.59
C HIS A 9 29.15 -39.38 -10.76
N GLU A 10 28.01 -38.70 -10.72
CA GLU A 10 27.62 -37.71 -9.69
C GLU A 10 28.34 -36.36 -9.67
N ARG A 11 27.71 -35.39 -10.34
CA ARG A 11 27.49 -34.08 -9.72
C ARG A 11 26.00 -33.93 -9.54
N ASP A 12 25.54 -34.23 -8.32
CA ASP A 12 24.30 -33.68 -7.78
C ASP A 12 24.35 -32.16 -7.96
N PHE A 13 23.63 -31.67 -8.95
CA PHE A 13 23.27 -30.27 -9.01
C PHE A 13 22.15 -30.07 -7.99
N PRO A 14 22.36 -29.32 -6.89
CA PRO A 14 21.25 -28.99 -6.03
C PRO A 14 20.22 -28.22 -6.86
N LEU A 15 18.98 -28.71 -6.87
CA LEU A 15 17.84 -27.98 -7.37
C LEU A 15 17.81 -26.60 -6.69
N PRO A 16 17.50 -25.50 -7.41
CA PRO A 16 17.36 -24.21 -6.77
C PRO A 16 16.32 -24.33 -5.66
N ALA A 17 16.72 -23.94 -4.45
CA ALA A 17 15.82 -23.85 -3.31
C ALA A 17 14.58 -23.06 -3.73
N GLU A 18 13.40 -23.63 -3.49
CA GLU A 18 12.14 -22.92 -3.62
C GLU A 18 12.28 -21.57 -2.91
N VAL A 19 12.10 -20.48 -3.65
CA VAL A 19 12.09 -19.13 -3.08
C VAL A 19 10.97 -19.15 -2.04
N PRO A 20 11.27 -19.08 -0.74
CA PRO A 20 10.24 -19.09 0.29
C PRO A 20 9.33 -17.91 -0.02
N GLY A 21 8.02 -18.19 -0.19
CA GLY A 21 7.04 -17.19 -0.61
C GLY A 21 7.32 -15.88 0.10
N MET A 22 7.65 -14.85 -0.67
CA MET A 22 8.00 -13.52 -0.16
C MET A 22 6.86 -13.09 0.74
N LYS A 23 7.05 -13.24 2.05
CA LYS A 23 6.11 -12.72 3.04
C LYS A 23 6.14 -11.23 2.81
N ARG A 24 4.98 -10.68 2.48
CA ARG A 24 4.88 -9.26 2.20
C ARG A 24 5.45 -8.50 3.39
N ARG A 25 6.33 -7.53 3.12
CA ARG A 25 7.03 -6.80 4.18
C ARG A 25 6.04 -5.94 4.99
N ALA A 26 6.32 -5.70 6.27
CA ALA A 26 5.33 -5.16 7.23
C ALA A 26 4.67 -3.84 6.79
N ALA A 27 5.44 -2.90 6.22
CA ALA A 27 4.91 -1.63 5.72
C ALA A 27 3.96 -1.82 4.53
N LEU A 28 4.26 -2.77 3.64
CA LEU A 28 3.39 -3.08 2.49
C LEU A 28 2.14 -3.86 2.93
N ILE A 29 2.23 -4.71 3.96
CA ILE A 29 1.05 -5.35 4.56
C ILE A 29 0.08 -4.30 5.09
N GLU A 30 0.58 -3.27 5.77
CA GLU A 30 -0.26 -2.22 6.32
C GLU A 30 -1.02 -1.44 5.22
N LEU A 31 -0.31 -1.03 4.16
CA LEU A 31 -0.93 -0.40 2.98
C LEU A 31 -1.96 -1.33 2.33
N SER A 32 -1.63 -2.61 2.17
CA SER A 32 -2.52 -3.62 1.59
C SER A 32 -3.79 -3.86 2.43
N ARG A 33 -3.72 -3.65 3.75
CA ARG A 33 -4.86 -3.80 4.65
C ARG A 33 -5.91 -2.72 4.38
N GLU A 34 -5.47 -1.49 4.15
CA GLU A 34 -6.34 -0.36 3.83
C GLU A 34 -7.06 -0.54 2.47
N HIS A 35 -6.45 -1.28 1.53
CA HIS A 35 -7.11 -1.65 0.26
C HIS A 35 -8.38 -2.48 0.41
N HIS A 36 -8.55 -3.24 1.50
CA HIS A 36 -9.74 -4.07 1.67
C HIS A 36 -11.02 -3.24 1.70
N GLY A 37 -11.05 -2.17 2.50
CA GLY A 37 -12.20 -1.26 2.59
C GLY A 37 -12.47 -0.57 1.26
N ALA A 38 -11.41 -0.12 0.60
CA ALA A 38 -11.49 0.51 -0.72
C ALA A 38 -12.07 -0.44 -1.78
N LEU A 39 -11.64 -1.71 -1.81
CA LEU A 39 -12.18 -2.72 -2.72
C LEU A 39 -13.67 -2.99 -2.47
N VAL A 40 -14.11 -3.05 -1.22
CA VAL A 40 -15.54 -3.15 -0.87
C VAL A 40 -16.31 -1.95 -1.41
N LEU A 41 -15.77 -0.73 -1.26
CA LEU A 41 -16.38 0.47 -1.84
C LEU A 41 -16.50 0.37 -3.37
N THR A 42 -15.45 -0.09 -4.08
CA THR A 42 -15.51 -0.24 -5.55
C THR A 42 -16.61 -1.22 -5.98
N GLN A 43 -16.80 -2.32 -5.23
CA GLN A 43 -17.87 -3.29 -5.52
C GLN A 43 -19.26 -2.73 -5.26
N ARG A 44 -19.45 -1.96 -4.18
CA ARG A 44 -20.72 -1.27 -3.90
C ARG A 44 -21.05 -0.28 -5.01
N ILE A 45 -20.07 0.51 -5.43
CA ILE A 45 -20.21 1.43 -6.56
C ILE A 45 -20.59 0.67 -7.83
N ALA A 46 -19.90 -0.42 -8.16
CA ALA A 46 -20.18 -1.20 -9.36
C ALA A 46 -21.61 -1.76 -9.37
N LYS A 47 -22.13 -2.21 -8.22
CA LYS A 47 -23.47 -2.80 -8.05
C LYS A 47 -24.61 -1.80 -7.85
N ALA A 48 -24.33 -0.52 -7.61
CA ALA A 48 -25.38 0.48 -7.41
C ALA A 48 -26.11 0.80 -8.72
N HIS A 49 -27.40 0.50 -8.79
CA HIS A 49 -28.23 0.76 -9.99
C HIS A 49 -29.50 1.54 -9.67
N ASP A 50 -29.99 1.46 -8.43
CA ASP A 50 -31.14 2.22 -7.97
C ASP A 50 -30.75 3.60 -7.42
N THR A 51 -31.71 4.52 -7.45
CA THR A 51 -31.52 5.92 -7.04
C THR A 51 -31.10 6.05 -5.58
N ALA A 52 -31.59 5.19 -4.68
CA ALA A 52 -31.31 5.28 -3.25
C ALA A 52 -29.86 4.86 -2.95
N ALA A 53 -29.39 3.76 -3.55
CA ALA A 53 -28.00 3.31 -3.44
C ALA A 53 -27.03 4.34 -4.03
N VAL A 54 -27.35 4.93 -5.18
CA VAL A 54 -26.54 6.01 -5.77
C VAL A 54 -26.50 7.22 -4.85
N ALA A 55 -27.65 7.68 -4.32
CA ALA A 55 -27.69 8.81 -3.39
C ALA A 55 -26.84 8.57 -2.14
N HIS A 56 -26.98 7.40 -1.50
CA HIS A 56 -26.13 7.03 -0.35
C HIS A 56 -24.65 7.06 -0.71
N LEU A 57 -24.28 6.55 -1.88
CA LEU A 57 -22.87 6.54 -2.31
C LEU A 57 -22.35 7.95 -2.58
N MET A 58 -23.16 8.83 -3.18
CA MET A 58 -22.80 10.24 -3.39
C MET A 58 -22.50 10.96 -2.06
N ASP A 59 -23.21 10.63 -0.99
CA ASP A 59 -22.96 11.21 0.33
C ASP A 59 -21.72 10.60 1.01
N SER A 60 -21.55 9.28 0.88
CA SER A 60 -20.48 8.54 1.58
C SER A 60 -19.09 8.65 0.92
N VAL A 61 -19.01 8.66 -0.42
CA VAL A 61 -17.72 8.62 -1.14
C VAL A 61 -16.82 9.82 -0.80
N PRO A 62 -17.30 11.07 -0.78
CA PRO A 62 -16.47 12.21 -0.38
C PRO A 62 -15.97 12.15 1.07
N ALA A 63 -16.72 11.51 1.97
CA ALA A 63 -16.31 11.31 3.34
C ALA A 63 -15.19 10.25 3.41
N ILE A 64 -15.44 9.06 2.84
CA ILE A 64 -14.48 7.95 2.79
C ILE A 64 -13.18 8.38 2.09
N PHE A 65 -13.30 9.12 0.99
CA PHE A 65 -12.13 9.63 0.27
C PHE A 65 -11.24 10.47 1.19
N ARG A 66 -11.81 11.40 1.96
CA ARG A 66 -11.05 12.29 2.84
C ARG A 66 -10.48 11.59 4.07
N SER A 67 -11.19 10.61 4.64
CA SER A 67 -10.79 9.97 5.89
C SER A 67 -9.89 8.76 5.68
N GLU A 68 -9.94 8.11 4.51
CA GLU A 68 -9.25 6.84 4.26
C GLU A 68 -8.30 6.94 3.05
N LEU A 69 -8.82 7.29 1.87
CA LEU A 69 -8.03 7.23 0.63
C LEU A 69 -6.97 8.34 0.53
N GLU A 70 -7.31 9.58 0.90
CA GLU A 70 -6.35 10.68 0.85
C GLU A 70 -5.17 10.47 1.83
N PRO A 71 -5.39 10.10 3.12
CA PRO A 71 -4.29 9.73 4.00
C PRO A 71 -3.41 8.60 3.45
N HIS A 72 -4.04 7.56 2.88
CA HIS A 72 -3.34 6.45 2.24
C HIS A 72 -2.41 6.93 1.12
N PHE A 73 -2.92 7.67 0.14
CA PHE A 73 -2.12 8.23 -0.95
C PHE A 73 -0.97 9.09 -0.45
N ARG A 74 -1.19 9.88 0.61
CA ARG A 74 -0.14 10.72 1.18
C ARG A 74 0.99 9.91 1.82
N ILE A 75 0.69 8.77 2.43
CA ILE A 75 1.73 7.88 2.97
C ILE A 75 2.60 7.33 1.84
N GLU A 76 1.98 6.89 0.76
CA GLU A 76 2.71 6.37 -0.41
C GLU A 76 3.55 7.45 -1.07
N GLU A 77 2.96 8.62 -1.33
CA GLU A 77 3.63 9.77 -1.94
C GLU A 77 4.79 10.31 -1.09
N ALA A 78 4.68 10.27 0.24
CA ALA A 78 5.71 10.76 1.14
C ALA A 78 6.80 9.73 1.45
N SER A 79 6.51 8.43 1.34
CA SER A 79 7.41 7.37 1.80
C SER A 79 7.78 6.37 0.71
N LEU A 80 6.80 5.69 0.10
CA LEU A 80 7.06 4.60 -0.83
C LEU A 80 7.58 5.10 -2.18
N LEU A 81 6.88 6.05 -2.79
CA LEU A 81 7.17 6.52 -4.15
C LEU A 81 8.55 7.20 -4.28
N PRO A 82 9.02 8.04 -3.33
CA PRO A 82 10.37 8.61 -3.40
C PRO A 82 11.47 7.54 -3.40
N ARG A 83 11.27 6.44 -2.67
CA ARG A 83 12.23 5.33 -2.60
C ARG A 83 12.27 4.54 -3.90
N LEU A 84 11.10 4.27 -4.49
CA LEU A 84 10.98 3.65 -5.81
C LEU A 84 11.64 4.52 -6.90
N ALA A 85 11.42 5.84 -6.86
CA ALA A 85 12.08 6.77 -7.77
C ALA A 85 13.60 6.74 -7.61
N ALA A 86 14.12 6.71 -6.38
CA ALA A 86 15.55 6.59 -6.10
C ALA A 86 16.15 5.24 -6.56
N ALA A 87 15.34 4.18 -6.62
CA ALA A 87 15.71 2.88 -7.15
C ALA A 87 15.61 2.80 -8.69
N GLY A 88 15.14 3.86 -9.36
CA GLY A 88 15.01 3.93 -10.83
C GLY A 88 13.63 3.61 -11.38
N GLU A 89 12.64 3.31 -10.54
CA GLU A 89 11.27 2.92 -10.93
C GLU A 89 10.37 4.12 -11.25
N VAL A 90 10.90 5.06 -12.05
CA VAL A 90 10.28 6.37 -12.32
C VAL A 90 8.93 6.25 -13.02
N GLU A 91 8.76 5.27 -13.92
CA GLU A 91 7.52 5.12 -14.68
C GLU A 91 6.36 4.62 -13.81
N GLN A 92 6.63 3.69 -12.88
CA GLN A 92 5.64 3.24 -11.92
C GLN A 92 5.23 4.39 -10.99
N VAL A 93 6.20 5.17 -10.49
CA VAL A 93 5.93 6.36 -9.67
C VAL A 93 5.08 7.38 -10.42
N ARG A 94 5.42 7.67 -11.68
CA ARG A 94 4.66 8.61 -12.52
C ARG A 94 3.23 8.15 -12.74
N ARG A 95 3.04 6.85 -12.95
CA ARG A 95 1.71 6.23 -13.08
C ARG A 95 0.90 6.37 -11.79
N THR A 96 1.46 5.98 -10.64
CA THR A 96 0.77 6.09 -9.34
C THR A 96 0.32 7.52 -9.06
N LEU A 97 1.21 8.50 -9.24
CA LEU A 97 0.87 9.92 -9.03
C LEU A 97 -0.24 10.41 -9.98
N ALA A 98 -0.24 9.95 -11.24
CA ALA A 98 -1.28 10.29 -12.20
C ALA A 98 -2.64 9.68 -11.80
N GLU A 99 -2.65 8.41 -11.38
CA GLU A 99 -3.86 7.72 -10.90
C GLU A 99 -4.40 8.38 -9.62
N HIS A 100 -3.55 8.76 -8.66
CA HIS A 100 -3.96 9.51 -7.47
C HIS A 100 -4.62 10.84 -7.82
N ARG A 101 -4.02 11.58 -8.77
CA ARG A 101 -4.58 12.85 -9.23
C ARG A 101 -5.95 12.66 -9.88
N GLU A 102 -6.10 11.64 -10.73
CA GLU A 102 -7.39 11.30 -11.33
C GLU A 102 -8.45 10.98 -10.26
N LEU A 103 -8.09 10.18 -9.26
CA LEU A 103 -8.99 9.81 -8.17
C LEU A 103 -9.40 11.01 -7.32
N ARG A 104 -8.47 11.93 -7.03
CA ARG A 104 -8.78 13.22 -6.37
C ARG A 104 -9.75 14.06 -7.19
N ASP A 105 -9.50 14.20 -8.50
CA ASP A 105 -10.37 14.97 -9.40
C ASP A 105 -11.78 14.38 -9.49
N LEU A 106 -11.89 13.05 -9.56
CA LEU A 106 -13.16 12.35 -9.56
C LEU A 106 -13.91 12.51 -8.23
N ALA A 107 -13.22 12.35 -7.10
CA ALA A 107 -13.81 12.54 -5.77
C ALA A 107 -14.30 13.98 -5.57
N ALA A 108 -13.55 14.99 -6.02
CA ALA A 108 -13.96 16.38 -5.97
C ALA A 108 -15.23 16.65 -6.78
N LYS A 109 -15.36 16.07 -7.98
CA LYS A 109 -16.57 16.18 -8.81
C LYS A 109 -17.77 15.47 -8.17
N ILE A 110 -17.56 14.32 -7.53
CA ILE A 110 -18.61 13.63 -6.76
C ILE A 110 -19.07 14.51 -5.60
N ALA A 111 -18.15 15.13 -4.86
CA ALA A 111 -18.46 16.05 -3.77
C ALA A 111 -19.25 17.29 -4.26
N ALA A 112 -19.00 17.73 -5.48
CA ALA A 112 -19.76 18.80 -6.15
C ALA A 112 -21.13 18.35 -6.69
N GLY A 113 -21.51 17.09 -6.52
CA GLY A 113 -22.81 16.54 -6.92
C GLY A 113 -22.86 15.88 -8.30
N ASP A 114 -21.73 15.74 -8.99
CA ASP A 114 -21.68 15.08 -10.31
C ASP A 114 -21.77 13.55 -10.17
N ARG A 115 -23.03 13.05 -10.19
CA ARG A 115 -23.34 11.61 -10.12
C ARG A 115 -22.71 10.78 -11.22
N SER A 116 -22.41 11.38 -12.38
CA SER A 116 -21.82 10.66 -13.51
C SER A 116 -20.40 10.17 -13.21
N ARG A 117 -19.74 10.71 -12.18
CA ARG A 117 -18.37 10.36 -11.77
C ARG A 117 -18.28 9.19 -10.82
N LEU A 118 -19.40 8.76 -10.23
CA LEU A 118 -19.39 7.68 -9.26
C LEU A 118 -18.86 6.36 -9.86
N LYS A 119 -19.39 5.94 -11.02
CA LYS A 119 -18.92 4.72 -11.70
C LYS A 119 -17.48 4.83 -12.19
N PRO A 120 -17.05 5.92 -12.87
CA PRO A 120 -15.65 6.15 -13.19
C PRO A 120 -14.71 6.07 -11.98
N PHE A 121 -15.07 6.69 -10.86
CA PHE A 121 -14.29 6.64 -9.62
C PHE A 121 -14.11 5.21 -9.12
N GLY A 122 -15.18 4.43 -9.03
CA GLY A 122 -15.10 3.04 -8.59
C GLY A 122 -14.25 2.17 -9.51
N ALA A 123 -14.33 2.39 -10.83
CA ALA A 123 -13.52 1.66 -11.81
C ALA A 123 -12.03 2.04 -11.72
N ALA A 124 -11.73 3.33 -11.66
CA ALA A 124 -10.37 3.84 -11.52
C ALA A 124 -9.72 3.35 -10.22
N LEU A 125 -10.44 3.42 -9.10
CA LEU A 125 -9.92 2.96 -7.80
C LEU A 125 -9.65 1.45 -7.79
N ASN A 126 -10.50 0.66 -8.46
CA ASN A 126 -10.27 -0.77 -8.56
C ASN A 126 -9.03 -1.09 -9.41
N ALA A 127 -8.87 -0.40 -10.53
CA ALA A 127 -7.72 -0.57 -11.41
C ALA A 127 -6.41 -0.19 -10.71
N HIS A 128 -6.43 0.94 -10.00
CA HIS A 128 -5.32 1.46 -9.20
C HIS A 128 -4.88 0.45 -8.12
N ILE A 129 -5.80 0.01 -7.24
CA ILE A 129 -5.47 -0.99 -6.19
C ILE A 129 -4.90 -2.27 -6.79
N ARG A 130 -5.45 -2.75 -7.92
CA ARG A 130 -4.94 -3.97 -8.57
C ARG A 130 -3.55 -3.79 -9.14
N PHE A 131 -3.25 -2.60 -9.68
CA PHE A 131 -1.91 -2.27 -10.14
C PHE A 131 -0.92 -2.27 -8.97
N GLU A 132 -1.27 -1.62 -7.87
CA GLU A 132 -0.36 -1.52 -6.73
C GLU A 132 -0.04 -2.87 -6.12
N GLU A 133 -1.09 -3.66 -5.89
CA GLU A 133 -1.00 -4.99 -5.31
C GLU A 133 -0.16 -5.97 -6.12
N ARG A 134 -0.24 -5.89 -7.46
CA ARG A 134 0.33 -6.88 -8.38
C ARG A 134 1.65 -6.46 -8.98
N GLU A 135 1.85 -5.17 -9.16
CA GLU A 135 2.98 -4.61 -9.89
C GLU A 135 3.81 -3.71 -8.97
N LEU A 136 3.24 -2.65 -8.40
CA LEU A 136 4.01 -1.66 -7.63
C LEU A 136 4.67 -2.30 -6.39
N PHE A 137 3.88 -3.01 -5.57
CA PHE A 137 4.37 -3.62 -4.34
C PHE A 137 5.32 -4.79 -4.63
N ALA A 138 5.06 -5.57 -5.68
CA ALA A 138 5.98 -6.62 -6.12
C ALA A 138 7.34 -6.05 -6.54
N THR A 139 7.34 -4.95 -7.31
CA THR A 139 8.58 -4.24 -7.65
C THR A 139 9.26 -3.70 -6.39
N ALA A 140 8.51 -3.04 -5.49
CA ALA A 140 9.05 -2.49 -4.26
C ALA A 140 9.81 -3.54 -3.43
N GLU A 141 9.26 -4.75 -3.30
CA GLU A 141 9.93 -5.84 -2.59
C GLU A 141 11.18 -6.36 -3.27
N SER A 142 11.24 -6.26 -4.60
CA SER A 142 12.39 -6.69 -5.39
C SER A 142 13.54 -5.69 -5.37
N VAL A 143 13.25 -4.39 -5.33
CA VAL A 143 14.26 -3.34 -5.56
C VAL A 143 14.63 -2.57 -4.29
N LEU A 144 13.78 -2.57 -3.27
CA LEU A 144 14.04 -1.84 -2.03
C LEU A 144 14.67 -2.75 -0.96
N PRO A 145 15.69 -2.27 -0.24
CA PRO A 145 16.23 -2.95 0.93
C PRO A 145 15.14 -3.29 1.97
N ALA A 146 15.19 -4.51 2.51
CA ALA A 146 14.22 -5.01 3.50
C ALA A 146 14.01 -4.07 4.69
N ALA A 147 15.08 -3.42 5.18
CA ALA A 147 15.03 -2.45 6.28
C ALA A 147 14.04 -1.29 6.04
N PHE A 148 13.76 -0.93 4.79
CA PHE A 148 12.79 0.13 4.47
C PHE A 148 11.35 -0.33 4.42
N LEU A 149 11.12 -1.64 4.28
CA LEU A 149 9.78 -2.23 4.19
C LEU A 149 9.39 -2.97 5.49
N ASP A 150 10.35 -3.26 6.36
CA ASP A 150 10.15 -3.94 7.64
C ASP A 150 9.72 -2.98 8.78
N HIS A 151 9.80 -1.66 8.59
CA HIS A 151 9.26 -0.67 9.53
C HIS A 151 7.86 -0.23 9.10
N SER A 152 6.83 -0.90 9.62
CA SER A 152 5.52 -0.24 9.76
C SER A 152 5.73 0.92 10.74
N GLY A 153 5.22 2.11 10.41
CA GLY A 153 5.43 3.31 11.21
C GLY A 153 5.08 3.10 12.69
N GLN A 154 6.07 2.73 13.49
CA GLN A 154 6.06 2.92 14.93
C GLN A 154 6.49 4.37 15.09
N THR A 155 5.53 5.24 15.40
CA THR A 155 5.86 6.43 16.18
C THR A 155 6.50 5.88 17.45
N CYS A 156 7.83 5.91 17.49
CA CYS A 156 8.55 5.79 18.73
C CYS A 156 8.18 7.07 19.49
N ASP A 157 7.12 7.00 20.29
CA ASP A 157 6.99 7.92 21.40
C ASP A 157 8.31 7.80 22.18
N PRO A 158 9.03 8.90 22.43
CA PRO A 158 10.14 8.83 23.35
C PRO A 158 9.57 8.37 24.69
N ASP A 159 10.09 7.25 25.18
CA ASP A 159 9.85 6.73 26.52
C ASP A 159 9.91 7.91 27.52
N PRO A 160 8.88 8.15 28.36
CA PRO A 160 9.07 9.06 29.48
C PRO A 160 10.12 8.43 30.39
N ASP A 161 11.27 9.11 30.46
CA ASP A 161 12.42 8.79 31.29
C ASP A 161 12.01 8.21 32.67
N PRO A 162 12.41 6.96 32.99
CA PRO A 162 12.05 6.33 34.26
C PRO A 162 12.83 6.89 35.48
N THR A 163 13.61 7.96 35.33
CA THR A 163 14.45 8.50 36.42
C THR A 163 13.90 9.73 37.15
N LEU A 164 12.70 10.23 36.86
CA LEU A 164 12.04 11.21 37.74
C LEU A 164 11.26 10.51 38.86
N HIS A 165 12.03 9.83 39.71
CA HIS A 165 11.64 9.53 41.08
C HIS A 165 12.14 10.69 41.94
N GLU A 166 11.26 11.60 42.38
CA GLU A 166 11.32 12.06 43.77
C GLU A 166 10.01 12.71 44.28
N PRO A 167 9.63 12.45 45.55
CA PRO A 167 8.37 12.90 46.13
C PRO A 167 8.59 13.90 47.28
N TRP A 168 8.16 15.16 47.16
CA TRP A 168 8.17 16.06 48.33
C TRP A 168 6.97 17.00 48.37
N CYS A 169 6.17 16.81 49.42
CA CYS A 169 5.35 17.84 50.04
C CYS A 169 6.18 19.10 50.28
N HIS A 170 5.61 20.29 50.04
CA HIS A 170 5.69 21.39 51.00
C HIS A 170 4.65 22.47 50.70
N GLU A 171 4.26 23.10 51.79
CA GLU A 171 3.11 23.93 52.06
C GLU A 171 3.45 25.43 51.88
N ASN A 172 2.57 26.13 51.17
CA ASN A 172 2.16 27.54 51.34
C ASN A 172 3.19 28.70 51.14
N PRO A 173 2.72 29.95 50.93
CA PRO A 173 1.83 30.71 51.81
C PRO A 173 0.46 31.11 51.25
#